data_AF-A0A9W9FS13-F1
#
_entry.id   AF-A0A9W9FS13-F1
#
_cell.length_a   1.000
_cell.length_b   1.000
_cell.length_c   1.000
_cell.angle_alpha   90.00
_cell.angle_beta   90.00
_cell.angle_gamma   90.00
#
_symmetry.space_group_name_H-M   'P 1'
#
loop_
_entity.id
_entity.type
_entity.pdbx_description
1 polymer ?
#
loop_
_entity_poly.entity_id
_entity_poly.type
_entity_poly.pdbx_seq_one_letter_code
_entity_poly.pdbx_strand_id
1 'polypeptide(L)'
;MRLTSIVALLPALALAQEQAPLADRVQGWFNKAKEYLPTAAPAAPIEKMAEKVTEKRVTQLNLGNWQSILTPGDKQQDWFVFVTGGNKTCFGRCERADKAFTESVLLFSADPTAPNLGRLDCESNPVLCAIWSSGAPTVYHYQVPQAQLGEERPPTPLHIVYLNSTTITPEQIYQIHSKKLWEKVPVYEGVLHPTDGWLAKYNLNVPVGYGIWALSSIPSWLFMVLISFFSRTVMSRRMGNVGAAPQGRPAAATGSAN
;
A
#
# COMPACT_ATOMS: atom_id res chain seq x y z
N MET A 1 9.54 72.12 -14.27
CA MET A 1 8.52 71.70 -13.28
C MET A 1 8.45 70.18 -13.33
N ARG A 2 8.91 69.51 -12.26
CA ARG A 2 8.12 68.59 -11.41
C ARG A 2 7.69 67.30 -12.13
N LEU A 3 7.91 66.07 -11.65
CA LEU A 3 8.46 65.53 -10.41
C LEU A 3 8.81 64.06 -10.70
N THR A 4 9.87 63.59 -10.05
CA THR A 4 10.31 62.21 -9.87
C THR A 4 9.19 61.17 -9.68
N SER A 5 9.30 60.04 -10.39
CA SER A 5 8.67 58.77 -10.02
C SER A 5 9.78 57.73 -9.82
N ILE A 6 10.30 57.71 -8.60
CA ILE A 6 11.03 56.59 -8.01
C ILE A 6 9.96 55.59 -7.50
N VAL A 7 10.33 54.31 -7.41
CA VAL A 7 9.61 53.18 -6.78
C VAL A 7 8.81 52.31 -7.75
N ALA A 8 9.39 51.15 -8.08
CA ALA A 8 8.77 49.82 -8.01
C ALA A 8 9.55 48.78 -8.85
N LEU A 9 10.86 48.66 -8.61
CA LEU A 9 11.59 47.43 -8.91
C LEU A 9 11.86 46.77 -7.55
N LEU A 10 11.49 45.48 -7.42
CA LEU A 10 11.64 44.57 -6.27
C LEU A 10 10.36 44.39 -5.41
N PRO A 11 9.53 43.40 -5.79
CA PRO A 11 9.17 42.38 -4.79
C PRO A 11 9.42 40.93 -5.25
N ALA A 12 10.02 40.71 -6.43
CA ALA A 12 10.21 39.36 -6.98
C ALA A 12 11.37 38.54 -6.34
N LEU A 13 12.09 39.08 -5.36
CA LEU A 13 13.09 38.33 -4.57
C LEU A 13 12.61 37.94 -3.17
N ALA A 14 11.42 38.36 -2.74
CA ALA A 14 10.89 38.03 -1.41
C ALA A 14 10.29 36.61 -1.30
N LEU A 15 10.10 35.90 -2.43
CA LEU A 15 9.58 34.53 -2.46
C LEU A 15 10.68 33.44 -2.49
N ALA A 16 11.96 33.81 -2.44
CA ALA A 16 13.09 32.85 -2.42
C ALA A 16 13.75 32.70 -1.04
N GLN A 17 13.36 33.49 -0.03
CA GLN A 17 13.97 33.44 1.32
C GLN A 17 13.30 32.47 2.30
N GLU A 18 12.27 31.71 1.91
CA GLU A 18 11.73 30.60 2.72
C GLU A 18 12.48 29.27 2.50
N GLN A 19 13.61 29.27 1.80
CA GLN A 19 14.53 28.14 1.70
C GLN A 19 15.53 28.10 2.88
N ALA A 20 15.05 28.33 4.10
CA ALA A 20 15.64 27.80 5.34
C ALA A 20 14.52 27.80 6.39
N PRO A 21 14.06 26.59 6.80
CA PRO A 21 14.88 25.80 7.71
C PRO A 21 14.93 24.34 7.29
N LEU A 22 15.05 24.01 6.00
CA LEU A 22 15.29 22.62 5.61
C LEU A 22 16.63 22.14 6.17
N ALA A 23 17.69 22.96 6.10
CA ALA A 23 18.98 22.62 6.71
C ALA A 23 18.91 22.52 8.24
N ASP A 24 18.26 23.45 8.94
CA ASP A 24 18.14 23.42 10.42
C ASP A 24 17.17 22.34 10.90
N ARG A 25 16.08 22.07 10.17
CA ARG A 25 15.17 20.97 10.44
C ARG A 25 15.87 19.64 10.16
N VAL A 26 16.61 19.52 9.06
CA VAL A 26 17.46 18.35 8.76
C VAL A 26 18.53 18.19 9.82
N GLN A 27 19.22 19.25 10.28
CA GLN A 27 20.22 19.16 11.34
C GLN A 27 19.60 18.76 12.69
N GLY A 28 18.49 19.40 13.10
CA GLY A 28 17.78 19.06 14.33
C GLY A 28 17.24 17.62 14.31
N TRP A 29 16.86 17.13 13.14
CA TRP A 29 16.34 15.78 12.97
C TRP A 29 17.45 14.74 12.76
N PHE A 30 18.56 15.10 12.12
CA PHE A 30 19.77 14.28 12.00
C PHE A 30 20.48 14.14 13.35
N ASN A 31 20.45 15.18 14.19
CA ASN A 31 20.94 15.09 15.57
C ASN A 31 20.09 14.12 16.40
N LYS A 32 18.76 14.05 16.18
CA LYS A 32 17.92 12.98 16.73
C LYS A 32 18.19 11.62 16.10
N ALA A 33 18.47 11.57 14.79
CA ALA A 33 18.79 10.35 14.08
C ALA A 33 20.11 9.72 14.52
N LYS A 34 21.10 10.54 14.90
CA LYS A 34 22.39 10.09 15.48
C LYS A 34 22.20 9.21 16.70
N GLU A 35 21.15 9.42 17.49
CA GLU A 35 20.84 8.56 18.65
C GLU A 35 20.32 7.16 18.24
N TYR A 36 19.83 7.02 17.01
CA TYR A 36 19.28 5.78 16.45
C TYR A 36 20.17 5.11 15.40
N LEU A 37 21.27 5.74 15.01
CA LEU A 37 22.31 5.12 14.20
C LEU A 37 23.16 4.19 15.09
N PRO A 38 23.52 2.98 14.64
CA PRO A 38 24.41 2.12 15.40
C PRO A 38 25.74 2.84 15.65
N THR A 39 26.17 2.84 16.92
CA THR A 39 27.34 3.55 17.48
C THR A 39 28.70 3.21 16.81
N ALA A 40 28.73 2.33 15.82
CA ALA A 40 29.94 1.90 15.12
C ALA A 40 30.37 2.82 13.95
N ALA A 41 29.61 3.86 13.62
CA ALA A 41 30.07 4.84 12.63
C ALA A 41 31.12 5.77 13.27
N PRO A 42 32.37 5.82 12.77
CA PRO A 42 33.37 6.73 13.29
C PRO A 42 32.86 8.17 13.16
N ALA A 43 33.11 8.98 14.19
CA ALA A 43 32.75 10.39 14.27
C ALA A 43 33.42 11.19 13.15
N ALA A 44 32.87 11.11 11.94
CA ALA A 44 33.31 11.89 10.81
C ALA A 44 32.63 13.28 10.85
N PRO A 45 33.34 14.35 10.43
CA PRO A 45 32.78 15.70 10.38
C PRO A 45 31.49 15.73 9.55
N ILE A 46 30.56 16.60 9.94
CA ILE A 46 29.22 16.77 9.35
C ILE A 46 29.28 16.90 7.81
N GLU A 47 30.37 17.48 7.28
CA GLU A 47 30.63 17.63 5.85
C GLU A 47 30.83 16.29 5.11
N LYS A 48 31.45 15.29 5.75
CA LYS A 48 31.67 13.95 5.13
C LYS A 48 30.43 13.06 5.17
N MET A 49 29.50 13.30 6.08
CA MET A 49 28.20 12.60 6.08
C MET A 49 27.26 13.19 5.03
N ALA A 50 27.33 14.51 4.77
CA ALA A 50 26.61 15.15 3.68
C ALA A 50 27.06 14.67 2.29
N GLU A 51 28.37 14.44 2.07
CA GLU A 51 28.89 13.87 0.82
C GLU A 51 28.49 12.40 0.57
N LYS A 52 28.10 11.68 1.62
CA LYS A 52 27.64 10.28 1.53
C LYS A 52 26.13 10.15 1.76
N VAL A 53 25.36 11.21 1.57
CA VAL A 53 23.92 11.11 1.37
C VAL A 53 23.72 10.63 -0.06
N THR A 54 23.76 9.32 -0.27
CA THR A 54 23.13 8.74 -1.45
C THR A 54 21.65 9.07 -1.37
N GLU A 55 21.16 9.93 -2.26
CA GLU A 55 19.75 10.25 -2.40
C GLU A 55 18.98 8.93 -2.61
N LYS A 56 18.39 8.39 -1.54
CA LYS A 56 17.64 7.14 -1.64
C LYS A 56 16.31 7.44 -2.29
N ARG A 57 16.24 7.13 -3.58
CA ARG A 57 15.01 7.23 -4.35
C ARG A 57 14.01 6.19 -3.87
N VAL A 58 12.82 6.66 -3.48
CA VAL A 58 11.67 5.78 -3.23
C VAL A 58 11.16 5.25 -4.56
N THR A 59 11.27 3.95 -4.77
CA THR A 59 10.77 3.28 -5.97
C THR A 59 9.26 3.14 -5.87
N GLN A 60 8.51 3.59 -6.88
CA GLN A 60 7.07 3.37 -6.95
C GLN A 60 6.81 1.96 -7.51
N LEU A 61 6.14 1.12 -6.74
CA LEU A 61 5.77 -0.23 -7.16
C LEU A 61 4.44 -0.21 -7.91
N ASN A 62 4.41 -0.90 -9.04
CA ASN A 62 3.25 -1.07 -9.89
C ASN A 62 3.24 -2.49 -10.46
N LEU A 63 2.14 -2.86 -11.14
CA LEU A 63 1.98 -4.19 -11.73
C LEU A 63 3.09 -4.61 -12.70
N GLY A 64 3.74 -3.65 -13.37
CA GLY A 64 4.77 -3.91 -14.37
C GLY A 64 6.17 -4.12 -13.80
N ASN A 65 6.46 -3.60 -12.60
CA ASN A 65 7.83 -3.63 -12.06
C ASN A 65 8.02 -4.48 -10.81
N TRP A 66 6.96 -4.75 -10.03
CA TRP A 66 7.10 -5.38 -8.71
C TRP A 66 7.80 -6.75 -8.75
N GLN A 67 7.54 -7.55 -9.77
CA GLN A 67 8.17 -8.86 -9.94
C GLN A 67 9.67 -8.73 -10.18
N SER A 68 10.06 -7.81 -11.06
CA SER A 68 11.48 -7.58 -11.37
C SER A 68 12.26 -7.06 -10.16
N ILE A 69 11.61 -6.27 -9.30
CA ILE A 69 12.20 -5.69 -8.09
C ILE A 69 12.42 -6.76 -7.00
N LEU A 70 11.45 -7.66 -6.82
CA LEU A 70 11.47 -8.67 -5.77
C LEU A 70 12.03 -10.03 -6.25
N THR A 71 12.61 -10.07 -7.44
CA THR A 71 13.30 -11.27 -7.93
C THR A 71 14.75 -11.27 -7.45
N PRO A 72 15.24 -12.39 -6.89
CA PRO A 72 16.65 -12.59 -6.55
C PRO A 72 17.54 -12.21 -7.72
N GLY A 73 18.43 -11.24 -7.46
CA GLY A 73 19.47 -10.82 -8.41
C GLY A 73 20.84 -11.31 -7.96
N ASP A 74 21.89 -10.71 -8.52
CA ASP A 74 23.28 -11.11 -8.23
C ASP A 74 23.74 -10.79 -6.81
N LYS A 75 23.01 -9.93 -6.09
CA LYS A 75 23.31 -9.54 -4.71
C LYS A 75 22.06 -9.68 -3.85
N GLN A 76 22.26 -10.03 -2.58
CA GLN A 76 21.22 -9.94 -1.57
C GLN A 76 20.80 -8.47 -1.37
N GLN A 77 19.51 -8.23 -1.33
CA GLN A 77 18.94 -6.88 -1.18
C GLN A 77 17.75 -6.91 -0.25
N ASP A 78 17.72 -5.98 0.70
CA ASP A 78 16.55 -5.78 1.54
C ASP A 78 15.69 -4.66 0.96
N TRP A 79 14.37 -4.87 0.97
CA TRP A 79 13.39 -3.91 0.50
C TRP A 79 12.42 -3.53 1.61
N PHE A 80 12.30 -2.24 1.86
CA PHE A 80 11.34 -1.65 2.77
C PHE A 80 10.24 -0.99 1.94
N VAL A 81 9.12 -1.70 1.79
CA VAL A 81 7.99 -1.26 0.98
C VAL A 81 6.90 -0.71 1.88
N PHE A 82 6.63 0.59 1.78
CA PHE A 82 5.49 1.21 2.44
C PHE A 82 4.25 1.07 1.56
N VAL A 83 3.21 0.44 2.10
CA VAL A 83 1.92 0.27 1.44
C VAL A 83 0.95 1.32 1.99
N THR A 84 0.44 2.16 1.09
CA THR A 84 -0.58 3.16 1.38
C THR A 84 -1.86 2.88 0.60
N GLY A 85 -2.98 3.40 1.09
CA GLY A 85 -4.29 3.32 0.43
C GLY A 85 -4.82 4.67 -0.02
N GLY A 86 -3.95 5.67 -0.09
CA GLY A 86 -4.33 7.03 -0.44
C GLY A 86 -5.46 7.56 0.44
N ASN A 87 -6.36 8.34 -0.15
CA ASN A 87 -7.50 8.89 0.56
C ASN A 87 -8.67 7.90 0.57
N LYS A 88 -8.90 7.18 -0.53
CA LYS A 88 -10.10 6.33 -0.67
C LYS A 88 -9.93 4.96 -0.03
N THR A 89 -8.89 4.23 -0.44
CA THR A 89 -8.68 2.83 -0.01
C THR A 89 -8.34 2.73 1.48
N CYS A 90 -7.87 3.83 2.09
CA CYS A 90 -7.58 3.92 3.51
C CYS A 90 -8.62 4.71 4.34
N PHE A 91 -9.83 4.93 3.80
CA PHE A 91 -10.93 5.63 4.50
C PHE A 91 -10.53 7.01 5.06
N GLY A 92 -9.64 7.73 4.37
CA GLY A 92 -9.11 9.04 4.81
C GLY A 92 -8.15 8.99 5.99
N ARG A 93 -7.65 7.82 6.39
CA ARG A 93 -6.79 7.67 7.58
C ARG A 93 -5.29 7.63 7.28
N CYS A 94 -4.89 7.44 6.03
CA CYS A 94 -3.49 7.25 5.68
C CYS A 94 -2.67 8.54 5.56
N GLU A 95 -3.30 9.72 5.51
CA GLU A 95 -2.60 10.99 5.27
C GLU A 95 -1.42 11.21 6.24
N ARG A 96 -1.60 10.90 7.52
CA ARG A 96 -0.53 11.03 8.51
C ARG A 96 0.61 10.05 8.26
N ALA A 97 0.28 8.79 7.97
CA ALA A 97 1.28 7.76 7.67
C ALA A 97 2.04 8.09 6.37
N ASP A 98 1.36 8.63 5.37
CA ASP A 98 1.98 9.07 4.10
C ASP A 98 2.99 10.20 4.32
N LYS A 99 2.61 11.20 5.13
CA LYS A 99 3.52 12.30 5.50
C LYS A 99 4.70 11.76 6.32
N ALA A 100 4.43 10.92 7.32
CA ALA A 100 5.46 10.33 8.15
C ALA A 100 6.46 9.50 7.34
N PHE A 101 5.98 8.69 6.38
CA PHE A 101 6.86 7.93 5.51
C PHE A 101 7.72 8.85 4.64
N THR A 102 7.12 9.87 4.03
CA THR A 102 7.83 10.82 3.16
C THR A 102 8.94 11.56 3.92
N GLU A 103 8.68 11.98 5.15
CA GLU A 103 9.69 12.61 6.02
C GLU A 103 10.77 11.61 6.46
N SER A 104 10.40 10.34 6.69
CA SER A 104 11.35 9.30 7.12
C SER A 104 12.40 8.96 6.06
N VAL A 105 12.13 9.20 4.76
CA VAL A 105 13.07 8.98 3.65
C VAL A 105 14.41 9.69 3.90
N LEU A 106 14.38 10.85 4.57
CA LEU A 106 15.59 11.58 4.93
C LEU A 106 16.46 10.81 5.94
N LEU A 107 15.87 10.10 6.91
CA LEU A 107 16.64 9.22 7.84
C LEU A 107 17.23 8.04 7.10
N PHE A 108 16.45 7.41 6.23
CA PHE A 108 16.92 6.28 5.45
C PHE A 108 18.04 6.67 4.49
N SER A 109 18.03 7.90 3.97
CA SER A 109 19.08 8.43 3.09
C SER A 109 20.37 8.75 3.86
N ALA A 110 20.25 9.08 5.15
CA ALA A 110 21.39 9.29 6.05
C ALA A 110 22.07 7.98 6.49
N ASP A 111 21.35 6.86 6.47
CA ASP A 111 21.84 5.56 6.91
C ASP A 111 22.40 4.73 5.72
N PRO A 112 23.71 4.42 5.69
CA PRO A 112 24.29 3.59 4.64
C PRO A 112 23.83 2.12 4.70
N THR A 113 23.31 1.64 5.84
CA THR A 113 22.81 0.27 6.01
C THR A 113 21.33 0.12 5.67
N ALA A 114 20.64 1.24 5.40
CA ALA A 114 19.22 1.20 5.14
C ALA A 114 18.86 0.49 3.82
N PRO A 115 17.72 -0.23 3.79
CA PRO A 115 17.26 -1.01 2.65
C PRO A 115 16.85 -0.12 1.47
N ASN A 116 16.58 -0.76 0.34
CA ASN A 116 15.91 -0.13 -0.78
C ASN A 116 14.50 0.28 -0.38
N LEU A 117 14.10 1.52 -0.68
CA LEU A 117 12.79 2.03 -0.33
C LEU A 117 11.81 1.82 -1.49
N GLY A 118 10.68 1.22 -1.17
CA GLY A 118 9.54 1.06 -2.06
C GLY A 118 8.31 1.78 -1.53
N ARG A 119 7.44 2.22 -2.43
CA ARG A 119 6.09 2.69 -2.11
C ARG A 119 5.10 1.99 -3.02
N LEU A 120 4.10 1.36 -2.42
CA LEU A 120 2.95 0.79 -3.11
C LEU A 120 1.72 1.60 -2.73
N ASP A 121 1.07 2.22 -3.72
CA ASP A 121 -0.19 2.91 -3.52
C ASP A 121 -1.35 2.07 -4.06
N CYS A 122 -2.18 1.58 -3.15
CA CYS A 122 -3.35 0.76 -3.46
C CYS A 122 -4.51 1.53 -4.08
N GLU A 123 -4.49 2.87 -4.06
CA GLU A 123 -5.48 3.66 -4.79
C GLU A 123 -5.14 3.68 -6.29
N SER A 124 -3.87 3.85 -6.65
CA SER A 124 -3.40 3.81 -8.05
C SER A 124 -3.13 2.40 -8.60
N ASN A 125 -2.77 1.44 -7.73
CA ASN A 125 -2.45 0.06 -8.11
C ASN A 125 -3.32 -0.97 -7.36
N PRO A 126 -4.65 -0.92 -7.51
CA PRO A 126 -5.58 -1.71 -6.69
C PRO A 126 -5.44 -3.22 -6.94
N VAL A 127 -5.11 -3.64 -8.17
CA VAL A 127 -4.88 -5.04 -8.51
C VAL A 127 -3.62 -5.56 -7.83
N LEU A 128 -2.53 -4.78 -7.80
CA LEU A 128 -1.30 -5.20 -7.13
C LEU A 128 -1.53 -5.41 -5.63
N CYS A 129 -2.29 -4.51 -5.00
CA CYS A 129 -2.68 -4.69 -3.61
C CYS A 129 -3.61 -5.89 -3.39
N ALA A 130 -4.44 -6.24 -4.37
CA ALA A 130 -5.24 -7.46 -4.32
C ALA A 130 -4.37 -8.73 -4.46
N ILE A 131 -3.36 -8.73 -5.34
CA ILE A 131 -2.38 -9.83 -5.47
C ILE A 131 -1.69 -10.05 -4.13
N TRP A 132 -1.26 -8.97 -3.47
CA TRP A 132 -0.53 -9.04 -2.20
C TRP A 132 -1.45 -9.19 -0.99
N SER A 133 -2.77 -9.12 -1.20
CA SER A 133 -3.76 -9.00 -0.13
C SER A 133 -3.38 -7.95 0.93
N SER A 134 -2.79 -6.84 0.48
CA SER A 134 -2.14 -5.87 1.35
C SER A 134 -3.14 -4.83 1.86
N GLY A 135 -3.22 -4.67 3.18
CA GLY A 135 -3.95 -3.58 3.83
C GLY A 135 -3.06 -2.35 4.06
N ALA A 136 -3.64 -1.16 4.02
CA ALA A 136 -2.93 0.08 4.31
C ALA A 136 -3.38 0.69 5.65
N PRO A 137 -2.51 1.40 6.40
CA PRO A 137 -1.07 1.59 6.14
C PRO A 137 -0.23 0.45 6.75
N THR A 138 0.67 -0.12 5.95
CA THR A 138 1.58 -1.19 6.40
C THR A 138 2.98 -1.00 5.82
N VAL A 139 3.96 -1.63 6.47
CA VAL A 139 5.34 -1.72 6.00
C VAL A 139 5.68 -3.17 5.78
N TYR A 140 6.18 -3.48 4.59
CA TYR A 140 6.60 -4.80 4.19
C TYR A 140 8.12 -4.79 4.12
N HIS A 141 8.76 -5.62 4.93
CA HIS A 141 10.20 -5.81 4.90
C HIS A 141 10.51 -7.12 4.19
N TYR A 142 11.02 -7.04 2.97
CA TYR A 142 11.46 -8.18 2.19
C TYR A 142 12.96 -8.36 2.33
N GLN A 143 13.38 -9.60 2.51
CA GLN A 143 14.78 -10.00 2.44
C GLN A 143 14.97 -10.77 1.13
N VAL A 144 15.37 -10.09 0.06
CA VAL A 144 15.54 -10.70 -1.26
C VAL A 144 16.90 -11.39 -1.30
N PRO A 145 16.94 -12.73 -1.33
CA PRO A 145 18.20 -13.48 -1.35
C PRO A 145 18.93 -13.26 -2.68
N GLN A 146 20.22 -13.60 -2.69
CA GLN A 146 20.99 -13.70 -3.92
C GLN A 146 20.52 -14.91 -4.74
N ALA A 147 20.42 -14.75 -6.06
CA ALA A 147 20.16 -15.84 -6.97
C ALA A 147 21.36 -16.82 -6.98
N GLN A 148 21.07 -18.11 -6.77
CA GLN A 148 22.06 -19.17 -6.87
C GLN A 148 21.91 -19.84 -8.24
N LEU A 149 22.99 -19.88 -9.03
CA LEU A 149 22.96 -20.51 -10.35
C LEU A 149 22.76 -22.02 -10.22
N GLY A 150 21.67 -22.53 -10.79
CA GLY A 150 21.39 -23.97 -10.88
C GLY A 150 20.61 -24.57 -9.71
N GLU A 151 20.27 -23.77 -8.69
CA GLU A 151 19.45 -24.19 -7.56
C GLU A 151 18.03 -23.61 -7.61
N GLU A 152 17.12 -24.23 -6.86
CA GLU A 152 15.74 -23.75 -6.71
C GLU A 152 15.75 -22.35 -6.07
N ARG A 153 14.79 -21.50 -6.47
CA ARG A 153 14.71 -20.11 -5.98
C ARG A 153 14.68 -20.11 -4.44
N PRO A 154 15.65 -19.47 -3.77
CA PRO A 154 15.62 -19.36 -2.31
C PRO A 154 14.39 -18.56 -1.86
N PRO A 155 13.78 -18.91 -0.71
CA PRO A 155 12.63 -18.19 -0.20
C PRO A 155 12.99 -16.73 0.08
N THR A 156 12.05 -15.82 -0.13
CA THR A 156 12.19 -14.39 0.14
C THR A 156 11.40 -14.06 1.41
N PRO A 157 12.01 -14.07 2.62
CA PRO A 157 11.29 -13.76 3.84
C PRO A 157 10.62 -12.39 3.79
N LEU A 158 9.34 -12.36 4.15
CA LEU A 158 8.53 -11.15 4.23
C LEU A 158 8.03 -10.95 5.66
N HIS A 159 8.31 -9.79 6.24
CA HIS A 159 7.72 -9.35 7.50
C HIS A 159 6.73 -8.21 7.26
N ILE A 160 5.50 -8.37 7.75
CA ILE A 160 4.42 -7.39 7.56
C ILE A 160 4.19 -6.64 8.87
N VAL A 161 4.61 -5.38 8.93
CA VAL A 161 4.44 -4.52 10.10
C VAL A 161 3.24 -3.60 9.87
N TYR A 162 2.21 -3.74 10.70
CA TYR A 162 1.05 -2.85 10.67
C TYR A 162 1.37 -1.52 11.37
N LEU A 163 1.04 -0.42 10.71
CA LEU A 163 1.26 0.91 11.26
C LEU A 163 -0.01 1.45 11.91
N ASN A 164 0.18 2.23 12.99
CA ASN A 164 -0.93 3.00 13.55
C ASN A 164 -1.16 4.26 12.70
N SER A 165 -2.26 4.28 11.95
CA SER A 165 -2.56 5.36 11.00
C SER A 165 -2.68 6.75 11.65
N THR A 166 -2.96 6.86 12.95
CA THR A 166 -3.23 8.15 13.62
C THR A 166 -2.08 8.69 14.47
N THR A 167 -1.15 7.83 14.92
CA THR A 167 -0.07 8.24 15.84
C THR A 167 1.34 8.04 15.29
N ILE A 168 1.48 7.35 14.15
CA ILE A 168 2.79 7.07 13.57
C ILE A 168 3.59 8.35 13.33
N THR A 169 4.89 8.30 13.65
CA THR A 169 5.85 9.37 13.39
C THR A 169 6.94 8.88 12.42
N PRO A 170 7.65 9.79 11.75
CA PRO A 170 8.69 9.39 10.81
C PRO A 170 9.84 8.64 11.51
N GLU A 171 10.16 8.97 12.76
CA GLU A 171 11.17 8.26 13.56
C GLU A 171 10.71 6.84 13.88
N GLN A 172 9.42 6.64 14.18
CA GLN A 172 8.88 5.30 14.43
C GLN A 172 8.96 4.41 13.20
N ILE A 173 8.72 4.97 11.99
CA ILE A 173 8.90 4.23 10.73
C ILE A 173 10.36 3.84 10.54
N TYR A 174 11.29 4.77 10.75
CA TYR A 174 12.72 4.47 10.65
C TYR A 174 13.19 3.45 11.70
N GLN A 175 12.66 3.52 12.93
CA GLN A 175 12.94 2.57 14.00
C GLN A 175 12.58 1.13 13.64
N ILE A 176 11.61 0.92 12.74
CA ILE A 176 11.31 -0.43 12.24
C ILE A 176 12.57 -1.05 11.64
N HIS A 177 13.31 -0.30 10.83
CA HIS A 177 14.57 -0.76 10.25
C HIS A 177 15.73 -0.70 11.27
N SER A 178 16.01 0.45 11.86
CA SER A 178 17.24 0.65 12.65
C SER A 178 17.29 -0.20 13.92
N LYS A 179 16.14 -0.44 14.57
CA LYS A 179 16.02 -1.35 15.73
C LYS A 179 15.58 -2.76 15.33
N LYS A 180 15.49 -3.05 14.04
CA LYS A 180 15.05 -4.33 13.48
C LYS A 180 13.74 -4.82 14.10
N LEU A 181 12.78 -3.92 14.32
CA LEU A 181 11.49 -4.27 14.93
C LEU A 181 10.70 -5.25 14.05
N TRP A 182 11.01 -5.31 12.75
CA TRP A 182 10.46 -6.30 11.83
C TRP A 182 10.83 -7.74 12.20
N GLU A 183 11.99 -8.00 12.84
CA GLU A 183 12.38 -9.36 13.29
C GLU A 183 11.44 -9.90 14.39
N LYS A 184 10.72 -9.02 15.10
CA LYS A 184 9.73 -9.42 16.11
C LYS A 184 8.41 -9.90 15.48
N VAL A 185 8.19 -9.60 14.20
CA VAL A 185 7.03 -10.07 13.46
C VAL A 185 7.44 -11.39 12.79
N PRO A 186 6.64 -12.46 12.89
CA PRO A 186 6.95 -13.71 12.20
C PRO A 186 6.98 -13.52 10.67
N VAL A 187 7.77 -14.35 10.00
CA VAL A 187 7.79 -14.40 8.53
C VAL A 187 6.40 -14.79 8.03
N TYR A 188 5.89 -14.04 7.05
CA TYR A 188 4.62 -14.37 6.40
C TYR A 188 4.84 -15.52 5.42
N GLU A 189 4.10 -16.62 5.60
CA GLU A 189 4.17 -17.80 4.72
C GLU A 189 2.79 -18.13 4.11
N GLY A 190 1.90 -17.14 4.02
CA GLY A 190 0.54 -17.35 3.56
C GLY A 190 0.44 -17.72 2.07
N VAL A 191 -0.72 -18.26 1.67
CA VAL A 191 -1.04 -18.65 0.28
C VAL A 191 -0.88 -17.48 -0.70
N LEU A 192 -1.19 -16.26 -0.24
CA LEU A 192 -1.12 -15.00 -0.99
C LEU A 192 0.23 -14.29 -0.83
N HIS A 193 1.26 -15.00 -0.36
CA HIS A 193 2.60 -14.43 -0.32
C HIS A 193 3.05 -14.04 -1.74
N PRO A 194 3.51 -12.79 -1.97
CA PRO A 194 3.70 -12.25 -3.33
C PRO A 194 4.67 -13.02 -4.23
N THR A 195 5.76 -13.56 -3.65
CA THR A 195 6.85 -14.23 -4.39
C THR A 195 6.87 -15.73 -4.17
N ASP A 196 6.76 -16.17 -2.91
CA ASP A 196 6.94 -17.58 -2.53
C ASP A 196 5.63 -18.30 -2.12
N GLY A 197 4.50 -17.60 -2.19
CA GLY A 197 3.19 -18.18 -1.87
C GLY A 197 2.81 -19.27 -2.86
N TRP A 198 1.88 -20.14 -2.47
CA TRP A 198 1.39 -21.21 -3.36
C TRP A 198 0.88 -20.63 -4.69
N LEU A 199 0.13 -19.54 -4.66
CA LEU A 199 -0.35 -18.88 -5.88
C LEU A 199 0.77 -18.24 -6.71
N ALA A 200 1.85 -17.79 -6.08
CA ALA A 200 3.03 -17.26 -6.77
C ALA A 200 3.76 -18.34 -7.55
N LYS A 201 3.98 -19.51 -6.93
CA LYS A 201 4.68 -20.66 -7.52
C LYS A 201 4.01 -21.17 -8.79
N TYR A 202 2.68 -21.12 -8.85
CA TYR A 202 1.90 -21.54 -10.02
C TYR A 202 1.56 -20.39 -11.00
N ASN A 203 2.14 -19.20 -10.83
CA ASN A 203 1.80 -18.00 -11.63
C ASN A 203 0.31 -17.62 -11.60
N LEU A 204 -0.42 -18.03 -10.55
CA LEU A 204 -1.84 -17.75 -10.36
C LEU A 204 -2.09 -16.45 -9.57
N ASN A 205 -1.04 -15.87 -8.98
CA ASN A 205 -1.13 -14.62 -8.22
C ASN A 205 -1.80 -13.50 -9.00
N VAL A 206 -1.37 -13.24 -10.25
CA VAL A 206 -1.92 -12.18 -11.09
C VAL A 206 -3.40 -12.41 -11.43
N PRO A 207 -3.82 -13.57 -12.00
CA PRO A 207 -5.22 -13.78 -12.32
C PRO A 207 -6.12 -13.80 -11.07
N VAL A 208 -5.67 -14.40 -9.96
CA VAL A 208 -6.41 -14.35 -8.69
C VAL A 208 -6.52 -12.93 -8.16
N GLY A 209 -5.47 -12.12 -8.24
CA GLY A 209 -5.49 -10.71 -7.86
C GLY A 209 -6.52 -9.90 -8.65
N TYR A 210 -6.62 -10.12 -9.97
CA TYR A 210 -7.69 -9.53 -10.78
C TYR A 210 -9.08 -9.99 -10.32
N GLY A 211 -9.24 -11.27 -9.97
CA GLY A 211 -10.49 -11.81 -9.43
C GLY A 211 -10.89 -11.17 -8.10
N ILE A 212 -9.97 -11.09 -7.14
CA ILE A 212 -10.18 -10.46 -5.84
C ILE A 212 -10.54 -8.98 -6.02
N TRP A 213 -9.80 -8.27 -6.88
CA TRP A 213 -10.07 -6.86 -7.18
C TRP A 213 -11.46 -6.68 -7.82
N ALA A 214 -11.82 -7.50 -8.80
CA ALA A 214 -13.11 -7.43 -9.47
C ALA A 214 -14.26 -7.67 -8.48
N LEU A 215 -14.14 -8.67 -7.60
CA LEU A 215 -15.13 -8.94 -6.55
C LEU A 215 -15.22 -7.79 -5.54
N SER A 216 -14.08 -7.21 -5.14
CA SER A 216 -14.03 -6.09 -4.19
C SER A 216 -14.53 -4.77 -4.79
N SER A 217 -14.50 -4.65 -6.11
CA SER A 217 -15.04 -3.48 -6.83
C SER A 217 -16.57 -3.51 -6.93
N ILE A 218 -17.21 -4.63 -6.59
CA ILE A 218 -18.67 -4.73 -6.56
C ILE A 218 -19.21 -4.02 -5.32
N PRO A 219 -20.00 -2.94 -5.46
CA PRO A 219 -20.59 -2.28 -4.32
C PRO A 219 -21.56 -3.21 -3.57
N SER A 220 -21.64 -3.07 -2.24
CA SER A 220 -22.55 -3.86 -1.41
C SER A 220 -24.03 -3.75 -1.83
N TRP A 221 -24.44 -2.59 -2.35
CA TRP A 221 -25.79 -2.38 -2.86
C TRP A 221 -26.12 -3.25 -4.08
N LEU A 222 -25.12 -3.58 -4.91
CA LEU A 222 -25.36 -4.37 -6.11
C LEU A 222 -25.75 -5.82 -5.77
N PHE A 223 -25.17 -6.38 -4.70
CA PHE A 223 -25.59 -7.69 -4.19
C PHE A 223 -27.04 -7.69 -3.71
N MET A 224 -27.47 -6.62 -3.03
CA MET A 224 -28.86 -6.47 -2.60
C MET A 224 -29.82 -6.38 -3.80
N VAL A 225 -29.43 -5.67 -4.86
CA VAL A 225 -30.18 -5.62 -6.12
C VAL A 225 -30.25 -7.00 -6.77
N LEU A 226 -29.13 -7.72 -6.86
CA LEU A 226 -29.07 -9.07 -7.43
C LEU A 226 -29.99 -10.06 -6.70
N ILE A 227 -29.93 -10.08 -5.36
CA ILE A 227 -30.81 -10.92 -4.53
C ILE A 227 -32.28 -10.52 -4.73
N SER A 228 -32.59 -9.22 -4.84
CA SER A 228 -33.95 -8.74 -5.08
C SER A 228 -34.52 -9.23 -6.42
N PHE A 229 -33.73 -9.17 -7.50
CA PHE A 229 -34.15 -9.68 -8.81
C PHE A 229 -34.27 -11.20 -8.84
N PHE A 230 -33.33 -11.93 -8.21
CA PHE A 230 -33.38 -13.39 -8.14
C PHE A 230 -34.59 -13.87 -7.34
N SER A 231 -34.85 -13.26 -6.17
CA SER A 231 -36.02 -13.56 -5.34
C SER A 231 -37.33 -13.28 -6.08
N ARG A 232 -37.45 -12.13 -6.75
CA ARG A 232 -38.62 -11.80 -7.59
C ARG A 232 -38.80 -12.76 -8.76
N THR A 233 -37.71 -13.26 -9.36
CA THR A 233 -37.77 -14.22 -10.47
C THR A 233 -38.22 -15.62 -10.01
N VAL A 234 -37.79 -16.05 -8.81
CA VAL A 234 -38.24 -17.33 -8.23
C VAL A 234 -39.69 -17.23 -7.76
N MET A 235 -40.08 -16.11 -7.13
CA MET A 235 -41.46 -15.88 -6.71
C MET A 235 -42.42 -15.71 -7.90
N SER A 236 -42.03 -15.03 -8.98
CA SER A 236 -42.86 -14.91 -10.18
C SER A 236 -43.11 -16.26 -10.88
N ARG A 237 -42.09 -17.13 -10.90
CA ARG A 237 -42.22 -18.50 -11.41
C ARG A 237 -43.11 -19.39 -10.52
N ARG A 238 -43.07 -19.21 -9.20
CA ARG A 238 -43.96 -19.92 -8.27
C ARG A 238 -45.40 -19.41 -8.35
N MET A 239 -45.60 -18.09 -8.44
CA MET A 239 -46.94 -17.48 -8.56
C MET A 239 -47.61 -17.72 -9.91
N GLY A 240 -46.84 -17.82 -11.00
CA GLY A 240 -47.36 -18.24 -12.31
C GLY A 240 -47.95 -19.65 -12.31
N ASN A 241 -47.51 -20.52 -11.41
CA ASN A 241 -48.02 -21.89 -11.28
C ASN A 241 -49.24 -22.03 -10.35
N VAL A 242 -49.52 -21.03 -9.50
CA VAL A 242 -50.77 -20.97 -8.70
C VAL A 242 -51.87 -20.12 -9.36
N GLY A 243 -51.54 -19.33 -10.39
CA GLY A 243 -52.51 -18.62 -11.23
C GLY A 243 -53.16 -19.48 -12.31
N ALA A 244 -52.58 -20.63 -12.64
CA ALA A 244 -53.21 -21.67 -13.46
C ALA A 244 -54.13 -22.55 -12.60
N ALA A 245 -55.09 -21.94 -11.91
CA ALA A 245 -56.23 -22.71 -11.41
C ALA A 245 -56.98 -23.27 -12.63
N PRO A 246 -57.36 -24.56 -12.65
CA PRO A 246 -58.12 -25.11 -13.76
C PRO A 246 -59.46 -24.39 -13.84
N GLN A 247 -59.58 -23.55 -14.85
CA GLN A 247 -60.82 -22.92 -15.27
C GLN A 247 -61.71 -24.04 -15.82
N GLY A 248 -62.60 -24.59 -15.00
CA GLY A 248 -63.59 -25.54 -15.51
C GLY A 248 -64.10 -26.55 -14.48
N ARG A 249 -65.19 -26.18 -13.81
CA ARG A 249 -66.34 -27.08 -13.66
C ARG A 249 -67.58 -26.25 -13.28
N PRO A 250 -68.62 -26.20 -14.14
CA PRO A 250 -69.88 -25.58 -13.74
C PRO A 250 -70.51 -26.43 -12.62
N ALA A 251 -70.93 -25.77 -11.54
CA ALA A 251 -71.69 -26.40 -10.49
C ALA A 251 -73.04 -26.86 -11.07
N ALA A 252 -73.31 -28.17 -10.98
CA ALA A 252 -74.58 -28.74 -11.37
C ALA A 252 -75.68 -28.21 -10.45
N ALA A 253 -76.77 -27.72 -11.04
CA ALA A 253 -77.97 -27.28 -10.36
C ALA A 253 -78.55 -28.43 -9.52
N THR A 254 -78.73 -28.21 -8.22
CA THR A 254 -79.47 -29.12 -7.34
C THR A 254 -80.94 -29.05 -7.68
N GLY A 255 -81.44 -30.14 -8.29
CA GLY A 255 -82.84 -30.39 -8.53
C GLY A 255 -83.63 -30.65 -7.25
N SER A 256 -84.83 -30.07 -7.23
CA SER A 256 -85.95 -30.35 -6.33
C SER A 256 -86.38 -31.82 -6.36
N ALA A 257 -86.65 -32.43 -5.20
CA ALA A 257 -87.83 -33.28 -4.96
C ALA A 257 -87.90 -33.86 -3.53
N ASN A 258 -89.15 -33.93 -3.05
CA ASN A 258 -89.75 -34.58 -1.87
C ASN A 258 -89.61 -33.91 -0.51
#